data_AF-A0A352B758-F1
#
_entry.id   AF-A0A352B758-F1
#
_cell.length_a   1.000
_cell.length_b   1.000
_cell.length_c   1.000
_cell.angle_alpha   90.00
_cell.angle_beta   90.00
_cell.angle_gamma   90.00
#
_symmetry.space_group_name_H-M   'P 1'
#
loop_
_entity.id
_entity.type
_entity.pdbx_description
1 polymer ?
#
loop_
_entity_poly.entity_id
_entity_poly.type
_entity_poly.pdbx_seq_one_letter_code
_entity_poly.pdbx_strand_id
1 'polypeptide(L)'
;AFERKLYVIRRRAEQRVRELKLEGGKAFYICSLSSRTIVYKGLLLAHQLPLFYRDLNDPEMVSALALVHQRYSTNTFPTWDLAHPFRFVAHNGEI
;
A
#
# COMPACT_ATOMS: atom_id res chain seq x y z
N ALA A 1 -7.33 -15.97 13.51
CA ALA A 1 -8.71 -15.44 13.36
C ALA A 1 -8.76 -13.95 12.98
N PHE A 2 -7.94 -13.08 13.58
CA PHE A 2 -8.01 -11.62 13.37
C PHE A 2 -7.69 -11.17 11.93
N GLU A 3 -6.58 -11.63 11.34
CA GLU A 3 -6.20 -11.30 9.95
C GLU A 3 -7.31 -11.61 8.93
N ARG A 4 -8.01 -12.73 9.11
CA ARG A 4 -9.15 -13.09 8.24
C ARG A 4 -10.30 -12.09 8.36
N LYS A 5 -10.58 -11.59 9.57
CA LYS A 5 -11.60 -10.55 9.79
C LYS A 5 -11.19 -9.24 9.13
N LEU A 6 -9.94 -8.82 9.31
CA LEU A 6 -9.41 -7.61 8.67
C LEU A 6 -9.45 -7.71 7.13
N TYR A 7 -9.12 -8.86 6.57
CA TYR A 7 -9.30 -9.12 5.14
C TYR A 7 -10.76 -8.90 4.69
N VAL A 8 -11.73 -9.50 5.38
CA VAL A 8 -13.17 -9.36 5.04
C VAL A 8 -13.62 -7.90 5.19
N ILE A 9 -13.20 -7.22 6.27
CA ILE A 9 -13.51 -5.81 6.51
C ILE A 9 -13.00 -4.94 5.36
N ARG A 10 -11.72 -5.09 4.98
CA ARG A 10 -11.13 -4.36 3.85
C ARG A 10 -11.93 -4.58 2.57
N ARG A 11 -12.25 -5.84 2.24
CA ARG A 11 -13.02 -6.18 1.04
C ARG A 11 -14.41 -5.55 1.03
N ARG A 12 -15.11 -5.58 2.17
CA ARG A 12 -16.43 -4.94 2.31
C ARG A 12 -16.35 -3.42 2.19
N ALA A 13 -15.35 -2.78 2.78
CA ALA A 13 -15.14 -1.34 2.65
C ALA A 13 -14.87 -0.94 1.18
N GLU A 14 -13.93 -1.62 0.52
CA GLU A 14 -13.61 -1.41 -0.90
C GLU A 14 -14.84 -1.61 -1.81
N GLN A 15 -15.66 -2.62 -1.54
CA GLN A 15 -16.89 -2.86 -2.27
C GLN A 15 -17.91 -1.73 -2.02
N ARG A 16 -18.16 -1.39 -0.75
CA ARG A 16 -19.16 -0.38 -0.39
C ARG A 16 -18.84 0.98 -0.98
N VAL A 17 -17.58 1.42 -0.95
CA VAL A 17 -17.16 2.70 -1.54
C VAL A 17 -17.40 2.72 -3.06
N ARG A 18 -17.12 1.60 -3.75
CA ARG A 18 -17.41 1.48 -5.19
C ARG A 18 -18.90 1.57 -5.51
N GLU A 19 -19.75 0.95 -4.69
CA GLU A 19 -21.21 0.98 -4.86
C GLU A 19 -21.82 2.37 -4.63
N LEU A 20 -21.24 3.16 -3.72
CA LEU A 20 -21.73 4.51 -3.40
C LEU A 20 -21.53 5.52 -4.53
N LYS A 21 -20.68 5.22 -5.54
CA LYS A 21 -20.38 6.10 -6.69
C LYS A 21 -20.05 7.55 -6.28
N LEU A 22 -19.37 7.70 -5.14
CA LEU A 22 -18.94 9.01 -4.64
C LEU A 22 -17.96 9.65 -5.62
N GLU A 23 -18.00 10.97 -5.71
CA GLU A 23 -16.94 11.74 -6.34
C GLU A 23 -15.61 11.40 -5.64
N GLY A 24 -14.57 11.08 -6.42
CA GLY A 24 -13.28 10.62 -5.87
C GLY A 24 -13.26 9.19 -5.31
N GLY A 25 -14.37 8.44 -5.31
CA GLY A 25 -14.43 7.07 -4.77
C GLY A 25 -13.45 6.08 -5.43
N LYS A 26 -13.02 6.36 -6.66
CA LYS A 26 -11.97 5.59 -7.36
C LYS A 26 -10.58 5.72 -6.72
N ALA A 27 -10.33 6.80 -5.97
CA ALA A 27 -9.08 7.02 -5.25
C ALA A 27 -9.03 6.31 -3.89
N PHE A 28 -10.14 5.71 -3.44
CA PHE A 28 -10.17 4.97 -2.18
C PHE A 28 -9.35 3.68 -2.29
N TYR A 29 -8.25 3.61 -1.54
CA TYR A 29 -7.36 2.47 -1.54
C TYR A 29 -6.77 2.21 -0.16
N ILE A 30 -6.81 0.96 0.28
CA ILE A 30 -6.22 0.52 1.55
C ILE A 30 -4.94 -0.28 1.26
N CYS A 31 -3.77 0.32 1.52
CA CYS A 31 -2.46 -0.30 1.30
C CYS A 31 -2.29 -1.61 2.06
N SER A 32 -2.56 -1.57 3.36
CA SER A 32 -2.54 -2.72 4.26
C SER A 32 -3.64 -2.57 5.30
N LEU A 33 -4.25 -3.69 5.70
CA LEU A 33 -5.12 -3.76 6.88
C LEU A 33 -4.85 -5.10 7.54
N SER A 34 -3.90 -5.08 8.47
CA SER A 34 -3.32 -6.25 9.12
C SER A 34 -2.73 -5.82 10.47
N SER A 35 -2.67 -6.73 11.44
CA SER A 35 -1.94 -6.49 12.70
C SER A 35 -0.48 -6.93 12.64
N ARG A 36 0.00 -7.40 11.47
CA ARG A 36 1.33 -8.01 11.29
C ARG A 36 2.13 -7.36 10.17
N THR A 37 1.47 -6.63 9.27
CA THR A 37 2.10 -6.06 8.09
C THR A 37 1.53 -4.68 7.83
N ILE A 38 2.43 -3.70 7.73
CA ILE A 38 2.13 -2.34 7.32
C ILE A 38 2.88 -2.02 6.03
N VAL A 39 2.22 -1.33 5.09
CA VAL A 39 2.82 -0.94 3.81
C VAL A 39 2.92 0.57 3.75
N TYR A 40 4.16 1.06 3.75
CA TYR A 40 4.51 2.43 3.37
C TYR A 40 4.90 2.42 1.89
N LYS A 41 4.12 3.13 1.06
CA LYS A 41 4.36 3.23 -0.38
C LYS A 41 3.96 4.60 -0.89
N GLY A 42 4.47 4.99 -2.06
CA GLY A 42 4.04 6.23 -2.69
C GLY A 42 4.74 6.51 -4.01
N LEU A 43 4.35 7.62 -4.63
CA LEU A 43 4.89 8.12 -5.89
C LEU A 43 6.08 9.04 -5.60
N LEU A 44 7.19 8.44 -5.19
CA LEU A 44 8.38 9.14 -4.72
C LEU A 44 9.64 8.35 -5.06
N LEU A 45 10.79 9.03 -5.10
CA LEU A 45 12.08 8.36 -5.28
C LEU A 45 12.42 7.57 -4.02
N ALA A 46 13.04 6.40 -4.15
CA ALA A 46 13.26 5.50 -3.01
C ALA A 46 13.95 6.18 -1.81
N HIS A 47 14.93 7.07 -2.04
CA HIS A 47 15.63 7.81 -0.98
C HIS A 47 14.77 8.86 -0.28
N GLN A 48 13.65 9.27 -0.87
CA GLN A 48 12.70 10.23 -0.27
C GLN A 48 11.73 9.54 0.69
N LEU A 49 11.62 8.21 0.68
CA LEU A 49 10.68 7.46 1.51
C LEU A 49 10.80 7.77 3.01
N PRO A 50 12.00 7.72 3.63
CA PRO A 50 12.14 8.07 5.05
C PRO A 50 11.94 9.57 5.32
N LEU A 51 12.15 10.45 4.32
CA LEU A 51 11.90 11.88 4.48
C LEU A 51 10.40 12.19 4.45
N PHE A 52 9.64 11.44 3.64
CA PHE A 52 8.19 11.60 3.50
C PHE A 52 7.43 10.93 4.66
N TYR A 53 7.78 9.69 5.00
CA TYR A 53 7.20 8.95 6.13
C TYR A 53 8.14 8.99 7.33
N ARG A 54 7.94 9.99 8.19
CA ARG A 54 8.80 10.22 9.37
C ARG A 54 8.83 9.04 10.33
N ASP A 55 7.73 8.27 10.40
CA ASP A 55 7.61 7.04 11.19
C ASP A 55 8.71 6.02 10.88
N LEU A 56 9.25 6.01 9.65
CA LEU A 56 10.34 5.12 9.26
C LEU A 56 11.70 5.49 9.88
N ASN A 57 11.84 6.69 10.46
CA ASN A 57 13.03 7.08 11.22
C ASN A 57 12.85 6.91 12.73
N ASP A 58 11.67 6.46 13.17
CA ASP A 58 11.41 6.22 14.58
C ASP A 58 12.20 4.98 15.06
N PRO A 59 12.99 5.08 16.14
CA PRO A 59 13.70 3.93 16.71
C PRO A 59 12.78 2.76 17.13
N GLU A 60 11.49 3.03 17.41
CA GLU A 60 10.50 2.00 17.74
C GLU A 60 9.95 1.27 16.49
N MET A 61 10.19 1.80 15.29
CA MET A 61 9.79 1.18 14.02
C MET A 61 10.72 0.02 13.65
N VAL A 62 10.63 -1.06 14.42
CA VAL A 62 11.43 -2.27 14.24
C VAL A 62 10.61 -3.39 13.59
N SER A 63 11.26 -4.19 12.74
CA SER A 63 10.64 -5.36 12.13
C SER A 63 11.66 -6.47 11.94
N ALA A 64 11.21 -7.72 12.09
CA ALA A 64 12.02 -8.90 11.76
C ALA A 64 12.24 -9.06 10.25
N LEU A 65 11.39 -8.44 9.42
CA LEU A 65 11.47 -8.52 7.96
C LEU A 65 11.04 -7.19 7.33
N ALA A 66 11.77 -6.76 6.30
CA ALA A 66 11.38 -5.66 5.43
C ALA A 66 11.39 -6.11 3.96
N LEU A 67 10.38 -5.69 3.19
CA LEU A 67 10.31 -5.89 1.76
C LEU A 67 10.20 -4.51 1.08
N VAL A 68 11.15 -4.21 0.20
CA VAL A 68 11.22 -2.94 -0.53
C VAL A 68 11.05 -3.18 -2.03
N HIS A 69 10.46 -2.21 -2.72
CA HIS A 69 10.26 -2.29 -4.16
C HIS A 69 10.28 -0.91 -4.80
N GLN A 70 11.02 -0.77 -5.91
CA GLN A 70 10.98 0.40 -6.77
C GLN A 70 10.45 -0.01 -8.14
N ARG A 71 9.39 0.66 -8.60
CA ARG A 71 8.76 0.37 -9.88
C ARG A 71 9.27 1.33 -10.95
N TYR A 72 9.66 0.79 -12.10
CA TYR A 72 9.76 1.57 -13.34
C TYR A 72 8.47 1.39 -14.14
N SER A 73 7.87 2.49 -14.61
CA SER A 73 6.59 2.49 -15.33
C SER A 73 6.76 3.16 -16.67
N THR A 74 6.24 2.56 -17.73
CA THR A 74 6.17 3.16 -19.06
C THR A 74 5.04 4.19 -19.20
N ASN A 75 4.17 4.32 -18.19
CA ASN A 75 3.13 5.35 -18.12
C ASN A 75 3.66 6.67 -17.51
N THR A 76 3.24 7.79 -18.09
CA THR A 76 3.53 9.15 -17.61
C THR A 76 2.57 9.63 -16.52
N PHE A 77 1.35 9.07 -16.44
CA PHE A 77 0.39 9.41 -15.37
C PHE A 77 0.56 8.47 -14.17
N PRO A 78 0.86 9.00 -12.98
CA PRO A 78 1.16 8.17 -11.85
C PRO A 78 -0.13 7.76 -11.11
N THR A 79 -0.28 6.46 -10.87
CA THR A 79 -1.39 5.89 -10.08
C THR A 79 -0.84 5.32 -8.78
N TRP A 80 -1.27 5.91 -7.67
CA TRP A 80 -0.69 5.66 -6.35
C TRP A 80 -0.99 4.24 -5.83
N ASP A 81 -2.14 3.69 -6.19
CA ASP A 81 -2.57 2.34 -5.84
C ASP A 81 -1.73 1.24 -6.52
N LEU A 82 -1.13 1.53 -7.68
CA LEU A 82 -0.23 0.64 -8.41
C LEU A 82 1.21 0.62 -7.89
N ALA A 83 1.56 1.48 -6.93
CA ALA A 83 2.85 1.37 -6.26
C ALA A 83 2.92 0.04 -5.48
N HIS A 84 4.06 -0.63 -5.55
CA HIS A 84 4.36 -1.80 -4.73
C HIS A 84 5.07 -1.38 -3.42
N PRO A 85 5.18 -2.26 -2.41
CA PRO A 85 4.64 -3.62 -2.33
C PRO A 85 3.10 -3.67 -2.31
N PHE A 86 2.53 -4.74 -2.86
CA PHE A 86 1.16 -5.13 -2.54
C PHE A 86 1.13 -5.89 -1.21
N ARG A 87 -0.07 -6.18 -0.73
CA ARG A 87 -0.32 -6.74 0.62
C ARG A 87 0.45 -8.02 0.96
N PHE A 88 0.82 -8.81 -0.06
CA PHE A 88 1.54 -10.07 0.10
C PHE A 88 2.65 -10.28 -0.94
N VAL A 89 2.87 -9.33 -1.86
CA VAL A 89 3.78 -9.55 -3.00
C VAL A 89 4.43 -8.25 -3.47
N ALA A 90 5.71 -8.35 -3.80
CA ALA A 90 6.42 -7.42 -4.66
C ALA A 90 6.84 -8.19 -5.91
N HIS A 91 6.74 -7.57 -7.09
CA HIS A 91 6.97 -8.27 -8.35
C HIS A 91 7.81 -7.41 -9.29
N ASN A 92 8.97 -7.93 -9.67
CA ASN A 92 9.84 -7.34 -10.68
C ASN A 92 9.68 -8.16 -11.96
N GLY A 93 8.90 -7.65 -12.91
CA GLY A 93 8.64 -8.31 -14.19
C GLY A 93 7.24 -8.02 -14.71
N GLU A 94 6.87 -8.76 -15.74
CA GLU A 94 5.55 -8.73 -16.39
C GLU A 94 4.94 -10.15 -16.34
N ILE A 95 3.61 -10.24 -16.20
CA ILE A 95 2.84 -11.51 -16.16
C ILE A 95 1.92 -11.55 -17.36
#